data_AF-A0A9E5UDD2-F1
#
_entry.id   AF-A0A9E5UDD2-F1
#
_cell.length_a   1.000
_cell.length_b   1.000
_cell.length_c   1.000
_cell.angle_alpha   90.00
_cell.angle_beta   90.00
_cell.angle_gamma   90.00
#
_symmetry.space_group_name_H-M   'P 1'
#
loop_
_entity.id
_entity.type
_entity.pdbx_description
1 polymer ?
#
loop_
_entity_poly.entity_id
_entity_poly.type
_entity_poly.pdbx_seq_one_letter_code
_entity_poly.pdbx_strand_id
1 'polypeptide(L)'
;MKKLLAILLICLIPTFAGAVDWHKADSIVFAWDAPTTYEDGTAIPDGLVISYDVYTKNVDGSNITMMLTTNDLQSTVVLLKGDKKFVGVAAHYVDPDGIAV
;
A
#
# COMPACT_ATOMS: atom_id res chain seq x y z
N MET A 1 20.04 -13.34 42.02
CA MET A 1 19.12 -12.23 41.68
C MET A 1 19.40 -11.58 40.31
N LYS A 2 20.67 -11.34 39.89
CA LYS A 2 20.98 -10.74 38.58
C LYS A 2 20.53 -11.53 37.34
N LYS A 3 20.44 -12.87 37.42
CA LYS A 3 19.99 -13.72 36.30
C LYS A 3 18.47 -13.68 36.03
N LEU A 4 17.65 -13.34 37.04
CA LEU A 4 16.20 -13.19 36.87
C LEU A 4 15.83 -11.88 36.16
N LEU A 5 16.66 -10.83 36.35
CA LEU A 5 16.43 -9.52 35.72
C LEU A 5 16.61 -9.58 34.19
N ALA A 6 17.53 -10.41 33.69
CA ALA A 6 17.80 -10.54 32.26
C ALA A 6 16.66 -11.25 31.48
N ILE A 7 15.96 -12.19 32.12
CA ILE A 7 14.83 -12.90 31.51
C ILE A 7 13.58 -12.00 31.44
N LEU A 8 13.36 -11.15 32.45
CA LEU A 8 12.26 -10.20 32.45
C LEU A 8 12.41 -9.12 31.36
N LEU A 9 13.65 -8.75 31.02
CA LEU A 9 13.94 -7.73 30.01
C LEU A 9 13.68 -8.22 28.57
N ILE A 10 13.80 -9.53 28.31
CA ILE A 10 13.53 -10.12 26.99
C ILE A 10 12.02 -10.24 26.71
N CYS A 11 11.20 -10.43 27.75
CA CYS A 11 9.73 -10.44 27.62
C CYS A 11 9.13 -9.04 27.40
N LEU A 12 9.92 -7.97 27.55
CA LEU A 12 9.46 -6.59 27.41
C LEU A 12 9.67 -6.01 26.02
N ILE A 13 10.01 -6.83 25.02
CA ILE A 13 10.05 -6.39 23.62
C ILE A 13 8.62 -6.51 23.09
N PRO A 14 7.85 -5.41 22.94
CA PRO A 14 6.55 -5.46 22.31
C PRO A 14 6.75 -5.89 20.86
N THR A 15 6.41 -7.13 20.54
CA THR A 15 6.25 -7.56 19.15
C THR A 15 5.01 -6.85 18.63
N PHE A 16 5.21 -5.80 17.84
CA PHE A 16 4.14 -5.21 17.04
C PHE A 16 3.72 -6.23 15.99
N ALA A 17 2.79 -7.11 16.37
CA ALA A 17 2.06 -7.92 15.42
C ALA A 17 1.07 -6.98 14.73
N GLY A 18 1.42 -6.46 13.55
CA GLY A 18 0.47 -5.78 12.69
C GLY A 18 -0.62 -6.78 12.31
N ALA A 19 -1.77 -6.71 12.99
CA ALA A 19 -2.92 -7.52 12.64
C ALA A 19 -3.42 -7.05 11.27
N VAL A 20 -3.28 -7.92 10.26
CA VAL A 20 -3.90 -7.71 8.96
C VAL A 20 -5.28 -8.36 9.02
N ASP A 21 -6.33 -7.53 8.98
CA ASP A 21 -7.71 -8.01 8.94
C ASP A 21 -8.04 -8.55 7.55
N TRP A 22 -8.41 -9.83 7.48
CA TRP A 22 -8.76 -10.49 6.22
C TRP A 22 -10.24 -10.34 5.93
N HIS A 23 -10.56 -9.76 4.77
CA HIS A 23 -11.93 -9.65 4.27
C HIS A 23 -12.18 -10.72 3.19
N LYS A 24 -13.33 -11.39 3.26
CA LYS A 24 -13.79 -12.29 2.19
C LYS A 24 -14.63 -11.48 1.21
N ALA A 25 -14.27 -11.50 -0.06
CA ALA A 25 -15.05 -10.88 -1.13
C ALA A 25 -14.71 -11.48 -2.49
N ASP A 26 -15.64 -11.42 -3.44
CA ASP A 26 -15.40 -11.79 -4.84
C ASP A 26 -14.79 -10.61 -5.64
N SER A 27 -15.01 -9.39 -5.14
CA SER A 27 -14.33 -8.17 -5.56
C SER A 27 -14.22 -7.21 -4.38
N ILE A 28 -13.22 -6.33 -4.44
CA ILE A 28 -13.05 -5.25 -3.47
C ILE A 28 -12.91 -3.93 -4.21
N VAL A 29 -13.66 -2.92 -3.75
CA VAL A 29 -13.39 -1.54 -4.12
C VAL A 29 -12.33 -1.04 -3.15
N PHE A 30 -11.19 -0.66 -3.70
CA PHE A 30 -10.07 -0.07 -2.98
C PHE A 30 -10.00 1.41 -3.32
N ALA A 31 -10.05 2.26 -2.31
CA ALA A 31 -9.96 3.72 -2.44
C ALA A 31 -8.77 4.24 -1.64
N TRP A 32 -8.20 5.34 -2.08
CA TRP A 32 -7.04 5.98 -1.46
C TRP A 32 -7.14 7.50 -1.53
N ASP A 33 -6.39 8.17 -0.67
CA ASP A 33 -6.27 9.63 -0.70
C ASP A 33 -5.18 10.07 -1.68
N ALA A 34 -5.42 11.17 -2.38
CA ALA A 34 -4.40 11.79 -3.20
C ALA A 34 -3.24 12.31 -2.31
N PRO A 35 -1.98 12.10 -2.69
CA PRO A 35 -0.86 12.68 -1.94
C PRO A 35 -0.88 14.20 -2.08
N THR A 36 -0.58 14.89 -0.97
CA THR A 36 -0.44 16.36 -0.93
C THR A 36 1.01 16.81 -0.81
N THR A 37 1.91 15.89 -0.46
CA THR A 37 3.34 16.11 -0.28
C THR A 37 4.13 14.94 -0.85
N TYR A 38 5.34 15.23 -1.34
CA TYR A 38 6.34 14.22 -1.67
C TYR A 38 6.86 13.52 -0.40
N GLU A 39 7.67 12.47 -0.58
CA GLU A 39 8.25 11.69 0.53
C GLU A 39 9.15 12.54 1.45
N ASP A 40 9.81 13.56 0.90
CA ASP A 40 10.66 14.50 1.65
C ASP A 40 9.85 15.58 2.41
N GLY A 41 8.53 15.59 2.26
CA GLY A 41 7.62 16.56 2.88
C GLY A 41 7.39 17.83 2.05
N THR A 42 8.04 17.98 0.90
CA THR A 42 7.79 19.09 -0.03
C THR A 42 6.35 19.02 -0.55
N ALA A 43 5.65 20.15 -0.61
CA ALA A 43 4.29 20.18 -1.15
C ALA A 43 4.27 19.87 -2.66
N ILE A 44 3.29 19.07 -3.09
CA ILE A 44 3.08 18.81 -4.51
C ILE A 44 2.48 20.08 -5.13
N PRO A 45 3.07 20.63 -6.21
CA PRO A 45 2.54 21.81 -6.88
C PRO A 45 1.10 21.63 -7.37
N ASP A 46 0.30 22.68 -7.23
CA ASP A 46 -1.04 22.72 -7.82
C ASP A 46 -0.98 22.58 -9.34
N GLY A 47 -1.95 21.86 -9.92
CA GLY A 47 -2.10 21.71 -11.37
C GLY A 47 -1.31 20.55 -11.99
N LEU A 48 -0.52 19.81 -11.20
CA LEU A 48 0.01 18.51 -11.66
C LEU A 48 -1.12 17.48 -11.79
N VAL A 49 -1.04 16.66 -12.84
CA VAL A 49 -1.91 15.50 -12.99
C VAL A 49 -1.25 14.34 -12.25
N ILE A 50 -2.00 13.71 -11.34
CA ILE A 50 -1.53 12.52 -10.65
C ILE A 50 -2.17 11.30 -11.32
N SER A 51 -1.33 10.39 -11.77
CA SER A 51 -1.74 9.08 -12.27
C SER A 51 -1.33 8.00 -11.28
N TYR A 52 -2.11 6.93 -11.20
CA TYR A 52 -1.96 5.87 -10.21
C TYR A 52 -1.84 4.53 -10.89
N ASP A 53 -0.73 3.84 -10.63
CA ASP A 53 -0.58 2.43 -10.98
C ASP A 53 -1.07 1.57 -9.82
N VAL A 54 -2.04 0.70 -10.10
CA VAL A 54 -2.60 -0.24 -9.13
C VAL A 54 -1.90 -1.58 -9.28
N TYR A 55 -1.38 -2.11 -8.19
CA TYR A 55 -0.65 -3.36 -8.14
C TYR A 55 -1.37 -4.38 -7.26
N THR A 56 -1.22 -5.66 -7.62
CA THR A 56 -1.53 -6.78 -6.74
C THR A 56 -0.29 -7.61 -6.47
N LYS A 57 -0.24 -8.22 -5.28
CA LYS A 57 0.83 -9.14 -4.88
C LYS A 57 0.22 -10.36 -4.19
N ASN A 58 0.69 -11.56 -4.51
CA ASN A 58 0.25 -12.75 -3.78
C ASN A 58 0.74 -12.74 -2.33
N VAL A 59 -0.06 -13.28 -1.42
CA VAL A 59 0.29 -13.33 0.01
C VAL A 59 1.48 -14.25 0.31
N ASP A 60 1.72 -15.25 -0.55
CA ASP A 60 2.94 -16.08 -0.49
C ASP A 60 4.22 -15.31 -0.88
N GLY A 61 4.10 -14.03 -1.25
CA GLY A 61 5.21 -13.16 -1.60
C GLY A 61 5.57 -13.19 -3.08
N SER A 62 4.99 -14.10 -3.87
CA SER A 62 5.22 -14.18 -5.31
C SER A 62 4.53 -13.02 -6.06
N ASN A 63 5.08 -12.70 -7.24
CA ASN A 63 4.48 -11.89 -8.30
C ASN A 63 3.83 -10.56 -7.86
N ILE A 64 4.56 -9.44 -8.04
CA ILE A 64 3.94 -8.13 -8.14
C ILE A 64 3.42 -7.98 -9.57
N THR A 65 2.13 -7.69 -9.73
CA THR A 65 1.50 -7.51 -11.05
C THR A 65 0.80 -6.17 -11.08
N MET A 66 1.18 -5.32 -12.04
CA MET A 66 0.44 -4.10 -12.35
C MET A 66 -0.88 -4.49 -13.02
N MET A 67 -1.98 -3.96 -12.49
CA MET A 67 -3.34 -4.24 -12.95
C MET A 67 -3.80 -3.21 -13.97
N LEU A 68 -3.61 -1.93 -13.65
CA LEU A 68 -4.04 -0.80 -14.46
C LEU A 68 -3.35 0.48 -14.00
N THR A 69 -3.44 1.49 -14.86
CA THR A 69 -3.13 2.89 -14.58
C THR A 69 -4.44 3.69 -14.62
N THR A 70 -4.70 4.55 -13.65
CA THR A 70 -5.91 5.38 -13.57
C THR A 70 -5.61 6.75 -12.97
N ASN A 71 -6.45 7.75 -13.24
CA ASN A 71 -6.43 9.04 -12.54
C ASN A 71 -7.52 9.13 -11.45
N ASP A 72 -8.35 8.09 -11.33
CA ASP A 72 -9.36 7.99 -10.28
C ASP A 72 -8.72 7.62 -8.93
N LEU A 73 -9.36 8.03 -7.82
CA LEU A 73 -8.92 7.71 -6.45
C LEU A 73 -9.49 6.39 -5.91
N GLN A 74 -10.00 5.56 -6.81
CA GLN A 74 -10.54 4.25 -6.48
C GLN A 74 -10.37 3.28 -7.64
N SER A 75 -10.29 1.99 -7.32
CA SER A 75 -10.22 0.91 -8.28
C SER A 75 -10.92 -0.34 -7.74
N THR A 76 -11.39 -1.20 -8.63
CA THR A 76 -11.99 -2.49 -8.26
C THR A 76 -11.03 -3.62 -8.60
N VAL A 77 -10.69 -4.44 -7.61
CA VAL A 77 -9.90 -5.66 -7.81
C VAL A 77 -10.84 -6.85 -7.68
N VAL A 78 -10.88 -7.69 -8.72
CA VAL A 78 -11.63 -8.96 -8.71
C VAL A 78 -10.72 -10.06 -8.17
N LEU A 79 -11.24 -10.88 -7.26
CA LEU A 79 -10.51 -11.97 -6.64
C LEU A 79 -11.01 -13.31 -7.18
N LEU A 80 -10.09 -14.18 -7.59
CA LEU A 80 -10.46 -15.55 -7.94
C LEU A 80 -10.69 -16.38 -6.67
N LYS A 81 -11.46 -17.46 -6.81
CA LYS A 81 -11.78 -18.34 -5.69
C LYS A 81 -10.49 -18.87 -5.03
N GLY A 82 -10.31 -18.54 -3.76
CA GLY A 82 -9.17 -18.99 -2.96
C GLY A 82 -7.96 -18.08 -3.03
N ASP A 83 -7.99 -17.02 -3.86
CA ASP A 83 -6.92 -16.03 -3.92
C ASP A 83 -6.82 -15.25 -2.61
N LYS A 84 -5.59 -14.97 -2.24
CA LYS A 84 -5.26 -14.01 -1.19
C LYS A 84 -4.23 -13.06 -1.76
N LYS A 85 -4.54 -11.77 -1.78
CA LYS A 85 -3.71 -10.73 -2.41
C LYS A 85 -3.54 -9.56 -1.46
N PHE A 86 -2.37 -8.93 -1.54
CA PHE A 86 -2.19 -7.54 -1.15
C PHE A 86 -2.49 -6.66 -2.37
N VAL A 87 -3.09 -5.50 -2.13
CA VAL A 87 -3.31 -4.46 -3.14
C VAL A 87 -2.45 -3.26 -2.75
N GLY A 88 -1.75 -2.68 -3.71
CA GLY A 88 -0.94 -1.49 -3.52
C GLY A 88 -1.19 -0.48 -4.64
N VAL A 89 -0.86 0.78 -4.39
CA VAL A 89 -0.97 1.87 -5.35
C VAL A 89 0.32 2.67 -5.35
N ALA A 90 0.83 3.02 -6.53
CA ALA A 90 1.93 3.96 -6.69
C ALA A 90 1.42 5.19 -7.44
N ALA A 91 1.74 6.38 -6.92
CA ALA A 91 1.44 7.63 -7.58
C ALA A 91 2.59 8.04 -8.51
N HIS A 92 2.23 8.53 -9.68
CA HIS A 92 3.11 9.09 -10.69
C HIS A 92 2.67 10.53 -10.97
N TYR A 93 3.60 11.47 -10.87
CA TYR A 93 3.35 12.88 -11.10
C TYR A 93 3.67 13.21 -12.54
N VAL A 94 2.73 13.84 -13.22
CA VAL A 94 2.88 14.24 -14.62
C VAL A 94 2.64 15.73 -14.71
N ASP A 95 3.54 16.44 -15.40
CA ASP A 95 3.34 17.84 -15.71
C ASP A 95 2.15 18.04 -16.67
N PRO A 96 1.67 19.30 -16.86
CA PRO A 96 0.57 19.58 -17.78
C PRO A 96 0.84 19.15 -19.24
N ASP A 97 2.10 18.93 -19.62
CA ASP A 97 2.54 18.51 -20.95
C ASP A 97 2.65 16.98 -21.08
N GLY A 98 2.37 16.21 -20.02
CA GLY A 98 2.38 14.75 -20.05
C GLY A 98 3.73 14.11 -19.70
N ILE A 99 4.69 14.88 -19.17
CA ILE A 99 6.03 14.42 -18.83
C ILE A 99 6.10 14.05 -17.34
N ALA A 100 6.67 12.88 -17.04
CA ALA A 100 6.88 12.44 -15.66
C ALA A 100 7.87 13.35 -14.92
N VAL A 101 7.52 13.74 -13.69
CA VAL A 101 8.28 14.67 -12.83
C VAL A 101 8.90 13.96 -11.64
#